data_AF-A0A0D0SEZ9-F1
#
_entry.id   AF-A0A0D0SEZ9-F1
#
_cell.length_a   1.000
_cell.length_b   1.000
_cell.length_c   1.000
_cell.angle_alpha   90.00
_cell.angle_beta   90.00
_cell.angle_gamma   90.00
#
_symmetry.space_group_name_H-M   'P 1'
#
loop_
_entity.id
_entity.type
_entity.pdbx_description
1 polymer ?
#
loop_
_entity_poly.entity_id
_entity_poly.type
_entity_poly.pdbx_seq_one_letter_code
_entity_poly.pdbx_strand_id
1 'polypeptide(L)'
;MLGIKDIDVSKISSDTILVLRRLTPTLAIQLDSTKIRGVVTEFGGRNSHSAIIMRMLEIPAVFGVVGCLDFIQDDDVAIIDGTDGTVFINPRGTTYKKYQEKMQIELEEKRKLKDFLTKETLTKDGQKVQLLGNIEKASDVLKVLENGGEGVGLFRTEFLFVDRTTLPNEDEQFEAYKKAAIQLDGKPLVIRTLDIGGDKQIEYLGLGGEPNPFLGYRAIRFSLDRMDIFQTQLRAILRASAYGKVSVMIPMVTSIEEIRRAKTILNLIKEELESCNIPFDKDISFGVMIETPAAALLIDIFAKEVDFLALERMI
;
A
#
# COMPACT_ATOMS: atom_id res chain seq x y z
N MET A 1 -25.03 28.90 -16.52
CA MET A 1 -25.04 27.60 -15.81
C MET A 1 -24.21 26.64 -16.63
N LEU A 2 -22.98 26.34 -16.17
CA LEU A 2 -22.15 25.29 -16.76
C LEU A 2 -22.94 23.98 -16.57
N GLY A 3 -23.29 23.27 -17.64
CA GLY A 3 -24.08 22.03 -17.63
C GLY A 3 -23.37 20.84 -16.98
N ILE A 4 -22.78 21.05 -15.81
CA ILE A 4 -22.15 20.04 -14.97
C ILE A 4 -23.29 19.27 -14.33
N LYS A 5 -23.61 18.09 -14.87
CA LYS A 5 -24.42 17.10 -14.15
C LYS A 5 -23.56 16.56 -13.02
N ASP A 6 -23.85 16.92 -11.78
CA ASP A 6 -23.32 16.21 -10.63
C ASP A 6 -23.84 14.77 -10.68
N ILE A 7 -22.93 13.81 -10.82
CA ILE A 7 -23.27 12.38 -10.84
C ILE A 7 -23.44 11.95 -9.39
N ASP A 8 -24.70 11.72 -9.00
CA ASP A 8 -25.03 11.08 -7.73
C ASP A 8 -24.73 9.58 -7.83
N VAL A 9 -23.54 9.20 -7.37
CA VAL A 9 -23.00 7.83 -7.42
C VAL A 9 -23.94 6.80 -6.80
N SER A 10 -24.76 7.23 -5.83
CA SER A 10 -25.72 6.38 -5.13
C SER A 10 -26.88 5.90 -6.02
N LYS A 11 -27.18 6.65 -7.09
CA LYS A 11 -28.30 6.39 -8.01
C LYS A 11 -27.90 5.60 -9.26
N ILE A 12 -26.64 5.18 -9.37
CA ILE A 12 -26.19 4.41 -10.53
C ILE A 12 -26.86 3.03 -10.52
N SER A 13 -27.35 2.62 -11.69
CA SER A 13 -27.90 1.29 -11.96
C SER A 13 -26.83 0.21 -11.88
N SER A 14 -27.24 -1.02 -11.60
CA SER A 14 -26.34 -2.17 -11.70
C SER A 14 -25.87 -2.39 -13.14
N ASP A 15 -24.75 -3.09 -13.29
CA ASP A 15 -24.14 -3.46 -14.58
C ASP A 15 -23.77 -2.25 -15.48
N THR A 16 -23.37 -1.14 -14.87
CA THR A 16 -23.09 0.12 -15.61
C THR A 16 -21.60 0.32 -15.85
N ILE A 17 -21.27 0.81 -17.06
CA ILE A 17 -19.95 1.36 -17.38
C ILE A 17 -20.02 2.87 -17.24
N LEU A 18 -19.12 3.46 -16.45
CA LEU A 18 -19.07 4.90 -16.27
C LEU A 18 -18.11 5.56 -17.25
N VAL A 19 -18.59 6.56 -17.96
CA VAL A 19 -17.78 7.40 -18.86
C VAL A 19 -17.75 8.82 -18.32
N LEU A 20 -16.55 9.34 -18.07
CA LEU A 20 -16.37 10.64 -17.43
C LEU A 20 -15.15 11.36 -17.98
N ARG A 21 -15.12 12.68 -17.85
CA ARG A 21 -13.97 13.47 -18.30
C ARG A 21 -12.72 13.14 -17.50
N ARG A 22 -12.86 13.00 -16.19
CA ARG A 22 -11.78 12.67 -15.25
C ARG A 22 -12.37 12.03 -14.01
N LEU A 23 -11.73 10.95 -13.53
CA LEU A 23 -12.07 10.33 -12.26
C LEU A 23 -11.25 10.97 -11.15
N THR A 24 -11.90 11.57 -10.16
CA THR A 24 -11.21 12.06 -8.95
C THR A 24 -11.07 10.92 -7.93
N PRO A 25 -10.03 10.94 -7.06
CA PRO A 25 -9.87 9.94 -6.01
C PRO A 25 -11.09 9.83 -5.08
N THR A 26 -11.68 10.97 -4.71
CA THR A 26 -12.89 11.03 -3.88
C THR A 26 -14.06 10.30 -4.52
N LEU A 27 -14.30 10.50 -5.82
CA LEU A 27 -15.36 9.81 -6.54
C LEU A 27 -15.05 8.32 -6.69
N ALA A 28 -13.79 7.96 -6.96
CA ALA A 28 -13.36 6.57 -7.12
C ALA A 28 -13.66 5.73 -5.86
N ILE A 29 -13.42 6.27 -4.66
CA ILE A 29 -13.69 5.60 -3.38
C ILE A 29 -15.19 5.37 -3.15
N GLN A 30 -16.05 6.22 -3.72
CA GLN A 30 -17.50 6.13 -3.58
C GLN A 30 -18.14 5.14 -4.56
N LEU A 31 -17.37 4.58 -5.50
CA LEU A 31 -17.90 3.63 -6.48
C LEU A 31 -18.25 2.30 -5.82
N ASP A 32 -19.45 1.82 -6.12
CA ASP A 32 -19.92 0.49 -5.72
C ASP A 32 -19.52 -0.56 -6.76
N SER A 33 -18.56 -1.42 -6.42
CA SER A 33 -18.05 -2.48 -7.31
C SER A 33 -19.09 -3.55 -7.65
N THR A 34 -20.22 -3.61 -6.93
CA THR A 34 -21.32 -4.51 -7.27
C THR A 34 -22.16 -4.00 -8.44
N LYS A 35 -22.12 -2.69 -8.68
CA LYS A 35 -22.91 -2.01 -9.73
C LYS A 35 -22.07 -1.60 -10.93
N ILE A 36 -20.85 -1.13 -10.68
CA ILE A 36 -19.96 -0.61 -11.73
C ILE A 36 -19.14 -1.74 -12.34
N ARG A 37 -19.26 -1.92 -13.65
CA ARG A 37 -18.53 -2.95 -14.41
C ARG A 37 -17.28 -2.43 -15.10
N GLY A 38 -17.13 -1.12 -15.20
CA GLY A 38 -15.90 -0.51 -15.65
C GLY A 38 -15.95 1.01 -15.70
N VAL A 39 -14.80 1.64 -15.90
CA VAL A 39 -14.68 3.09 -16.01
C VAL A 39 -13.84 3.48 -17.23
N VAL A 40 -14.32 4.45 -17.99
CA VAL A 40 -13.58 5.08 -19.10
C VAL A 40 -13.42 6.56 -18.79
N THR A 41 -12.20 7.08 -18.95
CA THR A 41 -11.95 8.51 -18.77
C THR A 41 -11.23 9.17 -19.92
N GLU A 42 -11.59 10.42 -20.20
CA GLU A 42 -10.91 11.25 -21.20
C GLU A 42 -9.49 11.61 -20.75
N PHE A 43 -9.32 11.95 -19.47
CA PHE A 43 -8.03 12.29 -18.87
C PHE A 43 -7.65 11.34 -17.75
N GLY A 44 -6.36 11.04 -17.69
CA GLY A 44 -5.74 10.24 -16.64
C GLY A 44 -4.61 9.39 -17.20
N GLY A 45 -3.97 8.62 -16.34
CA GLY A 45 -2.92 7.70 -16.74
C GLY A 45 -2.86 6.50 -15.82
N ARG A 46 -2.16 5.45 -16.29
CA ARG A 46 -2.01 4.16 -15.59
C ARG A 46 -1.47 4.30 -14.15
N ASN A 47 -0.69 5.34 -13.88
CA ASN A 47 -0.08 5.60 -12.57
C ASN A 47 -0.80 6.68 -11.75
N SER A 48 -1.98 7.13 -12.20
CA SER A 48 -2.77 8.11 -11.43
C SER A 48 -3.34 7.48 -10.15
N HIS A 49 -3.54 8.28 -9.11
CA HIS A 49 -4.17 7.87 -7.85
C HIS A 49 -5.52 7.18 -8.09
N SER A 50 -6.34 7.72 -8.99
CA SER A 50 -7.62 7.12 -9.39
C SER A 50 -7.43 5.74 -10.04
N ALA A 51 -6.42 5.54 -10.90
CA ALA A 51 -6.12 4.23 -11.49
C ALA A 51 -5.62 3.20 -10.47
N ILE A 52 -4.96 3.65 -9.38
CA ILE A 52 -4.61 2.78 -8.25
C ILE A 52 -5.88 2.32 -7.54
N ILE A 53 -6.80 3.25 -7.22
CA ILE A 53 -8.07 2.93 -6.56
C ILE A 53 -8.91 1.96 -7.41
N MET A 54 -8.99 2.15 -8.72
CA MET A 54 -9.71 1.22 -9.62
C MET A 54 -9.18 -0.22 -9.53
N ARG A 55 -7.86 -0.40 -9.46
CA ARG A 55 -7.25 -1.73 -9.26
C ARG A 55 -7.59 -2.32 -7.90
N MET A 56 -7.59 -1.51 -6.84
CA MET A 56 -7.97 -1.94 -5.49
C MET A 56 -9.45 -2.37 -5.42
N LEU A 57 -10.32 -1.75 -6.21
CA LEU A 57 -11.74 -2.11 -6.31
C LEU A 57 -12.00 -3.27 -7.28
N GLU A 58 -10.96 -3.78 -7.95
CA GLU A 58 -11.05 -4.77 -9.03
C GLU A 58 -11.99 -4.39 -10.18
N ILE A 59 -12.18 -3.09 -10.42
CA ILE A 59 -13.02 -2.58 -11.51
C ILE A 59 -12.13 -2.27 -12.72
N PRO A 60 -12.36 -2.89 -13.89
CA PRO A 60 -11.64 -2.59 -15.12
C PRO A 60 -11.74 -1.11 -15.49
N ALA A 61 -10.63 -0.47 -15.83
CA ALA A 61 -10.64 0.95 -16.18
C ALA A 61 -9.64 1.29 -17.29
N VAL A 62 -10.07 2.14 -18.22
CA VAL A 62 -9.25 2.69 -19.30
C VAL A 62 -9.21 4.21 -19.16
N PHE A 63 -8.00 4.74 -19.00
CA PHE A 63 -7.77 6.16 -18.83
C PHE A 63 -7.11 6.75 -20.08
N GLY A 64 -7.44 8.01 -20.40
CA GLY A 64 -6.82 8.72 -21.52
C GLY A 64 -7.49 8.49 -22.87
N VAL A 65 -8.77 8.14 -22.89
CA VAL A 65 -9.55 7.96 -24.13
C VAL A 65 -10.08 9.32 -24.59
N VAL A 66 -9.25 10.04 -25.35
CA VAL A 66 -9.55 11.41 -25.81
C VAL A 66 -10.88 11.45 -26.58
N GLY A 67 -11.75 12.40 -26.22
CA GLY A 67 -13.06 12.56 -26.86
C GLY A 67 -14.12 11.51 -26.47
N CYS A 68 -13.89 10.65 -25.47
CA CYS A 68 -14.84 9.57 -25.13
C CYS A 68 -16.26 10.04 -24.81
N LEU A 69 -16.41 11.25 -24.29
CA LEU A 69 -17.71 11.86 -24.02
C LEU A 69 -18.47 12.32 -25.27
N ASP A 70 -17.76 12.48 -26.40
CA ASP A 70 -18.37 12.95 -27.65
C ASP A 70 -18.96 11.78 -28.46
N PHE A 71 -18.44 10.57 -28.30
CA PHE A 71 -18.82 9.40 -29.10
C PHE A 71 -19.45 8.24 -28.31
N ILE A 72 -19.43 8.26 -26.97
CA ILE A 72 -20.15 7.29 -26.14
C ILE A 72 -21.39 7.98 -25.58
N GLN A 73 -22.57 7.40 -25.85
CA GLN A 73 -23.84 7.92 -25.37
C GLN A 73 -24.36 7.10 -24.18
N ASP A 74 -25.26 7.71 -23.41
CA ASP A 74 -26.01 7.00 -22.38
C ASP A 74 -26.75 5.81 -23.03
N ASP A 75 -26.81 4.68 -22.32
CA ASP A 75 -27.40 3.40 -22.75
C ASP A 75 -26.68 2.64 -23.89
N ASP A 76 -25.51 3.11 -24.35
CA ASP A 76 -24.67 2.34 -25.27
C ASP A 76 -24.15 1.04 -24.62
N VAL A 77 -24.11 -0.04 -25.41
CA VAL A 77 -23.46 -1.29 -24.97
C VAL A 77 -21.97 -1.17 -25.21
N ALA A 78 -21.17 -1.20 -24.14
CA ALA A 78 -19.72 -1.11 -24.24
C ALA A 78 -19.00 -2.36 -23.70
N ILE A 79 -17.86 -2.67 -24.29
CA ILE A 79 -16.90 -3.63 -23.74
C ILE A 79 -15.63 -2.86 -23.39
N ILE A 80 -15.14 -3.06 -22.16
CA ILE A 80 -13.87 -2.49 -21.69
C ILE A 80 -12.88 -3.61 -21.49
N ASP A 81 -11.72 -3.47 -22.12
CA ASP A 81 -10.55 -4.29 -21.84
C ASP A 81 -9.50 -3.46 -21.09
N GLY A 82 -9.45 -3.63 -19.77
CA GLY A 82 -8.45 -2.97 -18.93
C GLY A 82 -7.02 -3.50 -19.13
N THR A 83 -6.85 -4.65 -19.79
CA THR A 83 -5.53 -5.26 -20.08
C THR A 83 -4.91 -4.60 -21.30
N ASP A 84 -5.66 -4.56 -22.40
CA ASP A 84 -5.20 -4.01 -23.68
C ASP A 84 -5.45 -2.49 -23.77
N GLY A 85 -6.19 -1.91 -22.84
CA GLY A 85 -6.53 -0.49 -22.82
C GLY A 85 -7.53 -0.09 -23.90
N THR A 86 -8.37 -1.03 -24.35
CA THR A 86 -9.29 -0.83 -25.48
C THR A 86 -10.75 -0.75 -25.01
N VAL A 87 -11.53 0.10 -25.68
CA VAL A 87 -12.96 0.26 -25.45
C VAL A 87 -13.70 0.03 -26.76
N PHE A 88 -14.71 -0.84 -26.77
CA PHE A 88 -15.57 -1.10 -27.93
C PHE A 88 -16.97 -0.61 -27.63
N ILE A 89 -17.53 0.20 -28.54
CA ILE A 89 -18.89 0.74 -28.43
C ILE A 89 -19.80 0.02 -29.42
N ASN A 90 -20.94 -0.42 -28.93
CA ASN A 90 -21.92 -1.23 -29.64
C ASN A 90 -21.28 -2.38 -30.46
N PRO A 91 -20.40 -3.21 -29.85
CA PRO A 91 -19.71 -4.28 -30.58
C PRO A 91 -20.71 -5.31 -31.09
N ARG A 92 -20.51 -5.77 -32.33
CA ARG A 92 -21.38 -6.77 -32.99
C ARG A 92 -20.60 -7.98 -33.46
N GLY A 93 -21.32 -9.08 -33.67
CA GLY A 93 -20.82 -10.27 -34.33
C GLY A 93 -19.67 -10.95 -33.56
N THR A 94 -18.52 -11.10 -34.22
CA THR A 94 -17.37 -11.85 -33.73
C THR A 94 -16.69 -11.18 -32.54
N THR A 95 -16.62 -9.84 -32.50
CA THR A 95 -15.99 -9.11 -31.40
C THR A 95 -16.70 -9.35 -30.08
N TYR A 96 -18.03 -9.26 -30.05
CA TYR A 96 -18.80 -9.51 -28.82
C TYR A 96 -18.58 -10.93 -28.29
N LYS A 97 -18.67 -11.94 -29.16
CA LYS A 97 -18.45 -13.34 -28.77
C LYS A 97 -17.03 -13.57 -28.23
N LYS A 98 -16.01 -13.05 -28.92
CA LYS A 98 -14.61 -13.17 -28.50
C LYS A 98 -14.37 -12.62 -27.09
N TYR A 99 -14.92 -11.44 -26.80
CA TYR A 99 -14.74 -10.80 -25.50
C TYR A 99 -15.58 -11.44 -24.40
N GLN A 100 -16.76 -11.98 -24.75
CA GLN A 100 -17.55 -12.80 -23.84
C GLN A 100 -16.80 -14.08 -23.45
N GLU A 101 -16.16 -14.76 -24.41
CA GLU A 101 -15.30 -15.92 -24.15
C GLU A 101 -14.07 -15.54 -23.31
N LYS A 102 -13.38 -14.45 -23.65
CA LYS A 102 -12.24 -13.92 -22.87
C LYS A 102 -12.65 -13.67 -21.41
N MET A 103 -13.78 -13.02 -21.18
CA MET A 103 -14.31 -12.76 -19.83
C MET A 103 -14.62 -14.05 -19.08
N GLN A 104 -15.21 -15.07 -19.73
CA GLN A 104 -15.49 -16.35 -19.07
C GLN A 104 -14.20 -17.08 -18.68
N ILE A 105 -13.17 -17.07 -19.54
CA ILE A 105 -11.87 -17.64 -19.23
C ILE A 105 -11.27 -16.96 -17.99
N GLU A 106 -11.29 -15.62 -17.94
CA GLU A 106 -10.77 -14.85 -16.80
C GLU A 106 -11.55 -15.15 -15.51
N LEU A 107 -12.88 -15.28 -15.59
CA LEU A 107 -13.72 -15.67 -14.45
C LEU A 107 -13.42 -17.09 -13.97
N GLU A 108 -13.18 -18.04 -14.88
CA GLU A 108 -12.78 -19.40 -14.55
C GLU A 108 -11.37 -19.45 -13.92
N GLU A 109 -10.41 -18.69 -14.44
CA GLU A 109 -9.08 -18.56 -13.86
C GLU A 109 -9.16 -17.97 -12.45
N LYS A 110 -9.91 -16.88 -12.24
CA LYS A 110 -10.14 -16.31 -10.90
C LYS A 110 -10.78 -17.33 -9.96
N ARG A 111 -11.69 -18.18 -10.43
CA ARG A 111 -12.27 -19.27 -9.63
C ARG A 111 -11.20 -20.29 -9.24
N LYS A 112 -10.38 -20.75 -10.19
CA LYS A 112 -9.29 -21.69 -9.93
C LYS A 112 -8.24 -21.14 -8.96
N LEU A 113 -7.99 -19.82 -8.98
CA LEU A 113 -7.08 -19.17 -8.03
C LEU A 113 -7.56 -19.25 -6.58
N LYS A 114 -8.89 -19.29 -6.35
CA LYS A 114 -9.44 -19.45 -4.98
C LYS A 114 -9.04 -20.78 -4.34
N ASP A 115 -8.76 -21.81 -5.14
CA ASP A 115 -8.29 -23.11 -4.64
C ASP A 115 -6.88 -23.04 -4.02
N PHE A 116 -6.16 -21.92 -4.20
CA PHE A 116 -4.82 -21.71 -3.66
C PHE A 116 -4.81 -20.93 -2.35
N LEU A 117 -5.94 -20.33 -1.93
CA LEU A 117 -6.01 -19.50 -0.72
C LEU A 117 -5.59 -20.23 0.56
N THR A 118 -5.72 -21.56 0.59
CA THR A 118 -5.41 -22.41 1.74
C THR A 118 -4.22 -23.34 1.50
N LYS A 119 -3.59 -23.28 0.32
CA LYS A 119 -2.44 -24.14 -0.02
C LYS A 119 -1.14 -23.53 0.50
N GLU A 120 -0.19 -24.39 0.84
CA GLU A 120 1.15 -23.92 1.15
C GLU A 120 1.84 -23.35 -0.08
N THR A 121 2.56 -22.24 0.13
CA THR A 121 3.37 -21.61 -0.91
C THR A 121 4.70 -22.35 -1.07
N LEU A 122 4.74 -23.27 -2.04
CA LEU A 122 5.91 -24.07 -2.37
C LEU A 122 6.28 -23.89 -3.85
N THR A 123 7.57 -23.82 -4.14
CA THR A 123 8.08 -23.97 -5.51
C THR A 123 7.87 -25.41 -5.99
N LYS A 124 8.04 -25.64 -7.30
CA LYS A 124 7.88 -26.97 -7.91
C LYS A 124 8.82 -28.03 -7.32
N ASP A 125 9.99 -27.61 -6.83
CA ASP A 125 11.00 -28.44 -6.16
C ASP A 125 10.87 -28.44 -4.62
N GLY A 126 9.81 -27.83 -4.07
CA GLY A 126 9.45 -27.94 -2.65
C GLY A 126 10.07 -26.89 -1.72
N GLN A 127 10.70 -25.83 -2.26
CA GLN A 127 11.19 -24.72 -1.46
C GLN A 127 10.01 -23.86 -0.98
N LYS A 128 9.93 -23.62 0.33
CA LYS A 128 8.93 -22.74 0.93
C LYS A 128 9.34 -21.28 0.78
N VAL A 129 8.40 -20.47 0.32
CA VAL A 129 8.52 -19.00 0.28
C VAL A 129 7.27 -18.42 0.93
N GLN A 130 7.36 -17.24 1.53
CA GLN A 130 6.20 -16.61 2.19
C GLN A 130 5.57 -15.57 1.27
N LEU A 131 4.24 -15.63 1.11
CA LEU A 131 3.48 -14.57 0.44
C LEU A 131 2.89 -13.63 1.50
N LEU A 132 3.54 -12.49 1.69
CA LEU A 132 3.13 -11.49 2.67
C LEU A 132 2.46 -10.30 1.97
N GLY A 133 1.46 -9.71 2.63
CA GLY A 133 0.76 -8.52 2.14
C GLY A 133 1.46 -7.22 2.54
N ASN A 134 1.23 -6.18 1.74
CA ASN A 134 1.60 -4.81 2.07
C ASN A 134 0.33 -4.04 2.48
N ILE A 135 0.38 -3.31 3.58
CA ILE A 135 -0.76 -2.58 4.14
C ILE A 135 -0.40 -1.14 4.51
N GLU A 136 -1.41 -0.27 4.54
CA GLU A 136 -1.30 1.12 4.98
C GLU A 136 -2.13 1.39 6.25
N LYS A 137 -3.11 0.53 6.53
CA LYS A 137 -3.96 0.59 7.73
C LYS A 137 -4.10 -0.79 8.34
N ALA A 138 -4.31 -0.85 9.65
CA ALA A 138 -4.61 -2.10 10.34
C ALA A 138 -5.84 -2.83 9.74
N SER A 139 -6.83 -2.11 9.24
CA SER A 139 -8.02 -2.71 8.59
C SER A 139 -7.70 -3.53 7.33
N ASP A 140 -6.56 -3.28 6.68
CA ASP A 140 -6.18 -3.97 5.45
C ASP A 140 -5.67 -5.39 5.71
N VAL A 141 -5.35 -5.73 6.97
CA VAL A 141 -4.95 -7.09 7.38
C VAL A 141 -6.01 -8.12 6.99
N LEU A 142 -7.29 -7.78 7.13
CA LEU A 142 -8.39 -8.68 6.74
C LEU A 142 -8.33 -9.03 5.26
N LYS A 143 -8.09 -8.04 4.39
CA LYS A 143 -7.94 -8.27 2.95
C LYS A 143 -6.75 -9.16 2.63
N VAL A 144 -5.64 -9.00 3.35
CA VAL A 144 -4.45 -9.86 3.20
C VAL A 144 -4.79 -11.31 3.55
N LEU A 145 -5.48 -11.53 4.68
CA LEU A 145 -5.88 -12.87 5.13
C LEU A 145 -6.93 -13.51 4.22
N GLU A 146 -7.92 -12.75 3.75
CA GLU A 146 -8.94 -13.20 2.80
C GLU A 146 -8.34 -13.65 1.45
N ASN A 147 -7.19 -13.08 1.08
CA ASN A 147 -6.43 -13.44 -0.12
C ASN A 147 -5.33 -14.49 0.14
N GLY A 148 -5.35 -15.18 1.28
CA GLY A 148 -4.42 -16.27 1.59
C GLY A 148 -3.03 -15.80 2.04
N GLY A 149 -2.88 -14.52 2.39
CA GLY A 149 -1.61 -13.97 2.86
C GLY A 149 -1.11 -14.65 4.14
N GLU A 150 0.19 -14.94 4.16
CA GLU A 150 0.90 -15.61 5.26
C GLU A 150 1.37 -14.64 6.34
N GLY A 151 1.05 -13.35 6.20
CA GLY A 151 1.37 -12.27 7.13
C GLY A 151 1.48 -10.93 6.41
N VAL A 152 2.08 -9.95 7.08
CA VAL A 152 2.33 -8.61 6.53
C VAL A 152 3.84 -8.38 6.45
N GLY A 153 4.33 -8.17 5.22
CA GLY A 153 5.75 -7.94 4.93
C GLY A 153 6.12 -6.45 4.92
N LEU A 154 5.12 -5.58 4.88
CA LEU A 154 5.29 -4.14 4.96
C LEU A 154 4.00 -3.46 5.46
N PHE A 155 4.05 -2.93 6.67
CA PHE A 155 3.09 -1.94 7.15
C PHE A 155 3.70 -0.55 7.00
N ARG A 156 3.19 0.20 6.02
CA ARG A 156 3.46 1.62 5.79
C ARG A 156 2.79 2.48 6.85
N THR A 157 3.59 3.25 7.60
CA THR A 157 3.10 4.00 8.77
C THR A 157 2.69 5.42 8.45
N GLU A 158 2.94 5.90 7.23
CA GLU A 158 2.71 7.28 6.81
C GLU A 158 1.25 7.71 6.96
N PHE A 159 0.30 6.78 6.76
CA PHE A 159 -1.12 7.09 6.89
C PHE A 159 -1.50 7.58 8.31
N LEU A 160 -0.73 7.21 9.35
CA LEU A 160 -0.95 7.73 10.71
C LEU A 160 -0.55 9.20 10.86
N PHE A 161 0.20 9.76 9.92
CA PHE A 161 0.73 11.12 9.95
C PHE A 161 0.07 12.03 8.89
N VAL A 162 -0.60 11.46 7.90
CA VAL A 162 -1.27 12.24 6.84
C VAL A 162 -2.69 12.66 7.29
N ASP A 163 -3.19 13.77 6.74
CA ASP A 163 -4.57 14.27 6.93
C ASP A 163 -4.95 14.56 8.39
N ARG A 164 -4.00 15.14 9.14
CA ARG A 164 -4.18 15.60 10.52
C ARG A 164 -3.40 16.87 10.79
N THR A 165 -3.69 17.52 11.92
CA THR A 165 -3.07 18.79 12.32
C THR A 165 -1.99 18.63 13.40
N THR A 166 -1.88 17.45 14.02
CA THR A 166 -0.94 17.18 15.11
C THR A 166 -0.23 15.85 14.93
N LEU A 167 0.96 15.71 15.53
CA LEU A 167 1.69 14.44 15.56
C LEU A 167 0.88 13.34 16.28
N PRO A 168 0.83 12.11 15.74
CA PRO A 168 0.27 10.98 16.46
C PRO A 168 1.12 10.67 17.69
N ASN A 169 0.50 10.60 18.86
CA ASN A 169 1.20 10.23 20.08
C ASN A 169 1.52 8.72 20.14
N GLU A 170 2.29 8.30 21.14
CA GLU A 170 2.71 6.91 21.31
C GLU A 170 1.53 5.94 21.39
N ASP A 171 0.47 6.28 22.13
CA ASP A 171 -0.68 5.40 22.34
C ASP A 171 -1.51 5.24 21.06
N GLU A 172 -1.68 6.30 20.27
CA GLU A 172 -2.34 6.23 18.96
C GLU A 172 -1.60 5.29 18.00
N GLN A 173 -0.26 5.41 17.95
CA GLN A 173 0.58 4.55 17.12
C GLN A 173 0.54 3.11 17.63
N PHE A 174 0.68 2.92 18.95
CA PHE A 174 0.64 1.61 19.60
C PHE A 174 -0.68 0.89 19.33
N GLU A 175 -1.83 1.54 19.48
CA GLU A 175 -3.13 0.89 19.24
C GLU A 175 -3.32 0.52 17.76
N ALA A 176 -2.81 1.33 16.82
CA ALA A 176 -2.82 0.97 15.40
C ALA A 176 -1.97 -0.29 15.12
N TYR A 177 -0.76 -0.36 15.68
CA TYR A 177 0.16 -1.49 15.50
C TYR A 177 -0.31 -2.76 16.21
N LYS A 178 -0.76 -2.64 17.46
CA LYS A 178 -1.35 -3.72 18.25
C LYS A 178 -2.57 -4.32 17.57
N LYS A 179 -3.45 -3.49 17.00
CA LYS A 179 -4.61 -3.97 16.26
C LYS A 179 -4.20 -4.85 15.08
N ALA A 180 -3.20 -4.43 14.30
CA ALA A 180 -2.67 -5.24 13.20
C ALA A 180 -2.01 -6.53 13.70
N ALA A 181 -1.22 -6.46 14.78
CA ALA A 181 -0.53 -7.62 15.37
C ALA A 181 -1.52 -8.69 15.87
N ILE A 182 -2.57 -8.27 16.58
CA ILE A 182 -3.62 -9.18 17.09
C ILE A 182 -4.40 -9.82 15.92
N GLN A 183 -4.77 -9.03 14.90
CA GLN A 183 -5.50 -9.55 13.75
C GLN A 183 -4.72 -10.60 12.94
N LEU A 184 -3.38 -10.54 12.99
CA LEU A 184 -2.51 -11.50 12.32
C LEU A 184 -2.36 -12.82 13.08
N ASP A 185 -2.81 -12.91 14.33
CA ASP A 185 -2.87 -14.15 15.12
C ASP A 185 -1.55 -14.95 15.08
N GLY A 186 -0.44 -14.27 15.39
CA GLY A 186 0.91 -14.85 15.41
C GLY A 186 1.63 -14.90 14.04
N LYS A 187 0.97 -14.57 12.94
CA LYS A 187 1.63 -14.34 11.64
C LYS A 187 2.55 -13.11 11.70
N PRO A 188 3.63 -13.07 10.89
CA PRO A 188 4.59 -11.96 10.91
C PRO A 188 3.96 -10.62 10.53
N LEU A 189 4.39 -9.57 11.21
CA LEU A 189 4.06 -8.17 10.94
C LEU A 189 5.35 -7.33 10.88
N VAL A 190 5.76 -6.92 9.69
CA VAL A 190 6.91 -6.02 9.53
C VAL A 190 6.40 -4.57 9.46
N ILE A 191 6.75 -3.76 10.45
CA ILE A 191 6.38 -2.34 10.52
C ILE A 191 7.56 -1.49 10.04
N ARG A 192 7.33 -0.71 8.98
CA ARG A 192 8.30 0.26 8.50
C ARG A 192 8.16 1.55 9.28
N THR A 193 9.27 2.03 9.83
CA THR A 193 9.31 3.36 10.46
C THR A 193 9.00 4.45 9.42
N LEU A 194 8.69 5.64 9.90
CA LEU A 194 8.15 6.72 9.09
C LEU A 194 9.07 7.06 7.89
N ASP A 195 8.56 6.89 6.67
CA ASP A 195 9.20 7.36 5.43
C ASP A 195 8.38 8.51 4.84
N ILE A 196 8.72 9.69 5.35
CA ILE A 196 8.21 10.97 4.90
C ILE A 196 9.35 11.83 4.36
N GLY A 197 9.07 12.62 3.33
CA GLY A 197 9.98 13.58 2.71
C GLY A 197 9.24 14.83 2.22
N GLY A 198 9.97 15.78 1.65
CA GLY A 198 9.41 17.07 1.21
C GLY A 198 8.41 17.01 0.04
N ASP A 199 8.16 15.83 -0.55
CA ASP A 199 7.09 15.61 -1.54
C ASP A 199 5.70 15.57 -0.88
N LYS A 200 5.64 15.24 0.42
CA LYS A 200 4.44 15.26 1.24
C LYS A 200 4.45 16.51 2.11
N GLN A 201 3.73 17.55 1.69
CA GLN A 201 3.58 18.78 2.47
C GLN A 201 2.70 18.51 3.70
N ILE A 202 3.30 18.11 4.81
CA ILE A 202 2.64 18.02 6.11
C ILE A 202 3.06 19.22 6.95
N GLU A 203 2.20 20.24 6.99
CA GLU A 203 2.49 21.56 7.57
C GLU A 203 3.06 21.48 8.99
N TYR A 204 2.50 20.62 9.85
CA TYR A 204 2.90 20.51 11.25
C TYR A 204 4.25 19.81 11.46
N LEU A 205 4.80 19.13 10.44
CA LEU A 205 6.13 18.51 10.53
C LEU A 205 7.26 19.50 10.26
N GLY A 206 6.94 20.70 9.76
CA GLY A 206 7.95 21.71 9.45
C GLY A 206 8.91 21.29 8.35
N LEU A 207 8.49 20.36 7.47
CA LEU A 207 9.26 19.94 6.31
C LEU A 207 9.32 21.14 5.35
N GLY A 208 10.46 21.83 5.34
CA GLY A 208 10.71 22.95 4.43
C GLY A 208 10.64 22.50 2.96
N GLY A 209 10.44 23.45 2.05
CA GLY A 209 10.51 23.18 0.62
C GLY A 209 11.94 22.84 0.20
N GLU A 210 12.16 21.67 -0.38
CA GLU A 210 13.44 21.26 -0.95
C GLU A 210 13.39 21.27 -2.48
N PRO A 211 14.50 21.66 -3.17
CA PRO A 211 14.57 21.57 -4.63
C PRO A 211 14.40 20.14 -5.17
N ASN A 212 14.84 19.14 -4.40
CA ASN A 212 14.67 17.74 -4.74
C ASN A 212 14.34 16.91 -3.49
N PRO A 213 13.05 16.78 -3.15
CA PRO A 213 12.61 16.05 -1.97
C PRO A 213 12.96 14.56 -1.98
N PHE A 214 13.02 13.95 -3.17
CA PHE A 214 13.32 12.51 -3.29
C PHE A 214 14.75 12.17 -2.87
N LEU A 215 15.68 13.10 -3.02
CA LEU A 215 17.10 12.95 -2.63
C LEU A 215 17.43 13.64 -1.30
N GLY A 216 16.48 14.35 -0.71
CA GLY A 216 16.68 15.29 0.40
C GLY A 216 16.45 14.72 1.79
N TYR A 217 15.83 15.54 2.64
CA TYR A 217 15.57 15.30 4.05
C TYR A 217 14.32 14.42 4.21
N ARG A 218 14.53 13.10 4.26
CA ARG A 218 13.45 12.11 4.36
C ARG A 218 13.80 10.88 5.18
N ALA A 219 12.77 10.15 5.60
CA ALA A 219 12.87 8.81 6.17
C ALA A 219 13.88 8.75 7.33
N ILE A 220 14.87 7.85 7.31
CA ILE A 220 15.84 7.72 8.40
C ILE A 220 16.61 9.01 8.71
N ARG A 221 16.87 9.87 7.72
CA ARG A 221 17.55 11.16 7.93
C ARG A 221 16.68 12.10 8.76
N PHE A 222 15.39 12.16 8.43
CA PHE A 222 14.39 12.89 9.20
C PHE A 222 14.29 12.31 10.61
N SER A 223 14.17 10.98 10.73
CA SER A 223 14.01 10.29 12.01
C SER A 223 15.21 10.46 12.95
N LEU A 224 16.44 10.45 12.44
CA LEU A 224 17.66 10.64 13.25
C LEU A 224 17.89 12.09 13.68
N ASP A 225 17.22 13.05 13.05
CA ASP A 225 17.24 14.46 13.43
C ASP A 225 16.07 14.80 14.36
N ARG A 226 14.86 14.30 14.06
CA ARG A 226 13.65 14.42 14.88
C ARG A 226 13.45 13.23 15.82
N MET A 227 14.35 13.16 16.79
CA MET A 227 14.38 12.11 17.82
C MET A 227 13.07 11.99 18.60
N ASP A 228 12.34 13.10 18.81
CA ASP A 228 11.03 13.12 19.45
C ASP A 228 10.00 12.24 18.71
N ILE A 229 10.00 12.30 17.38
CA ILE A 229 9.09 11.50 16.54
C ILE A 229 9.58 10.05 16.45
N PHE A 230 10.88 9.86 16.25
CA PHE A 230 11.44 8.53 16.04
C PHE A 230 11.37 7.65 17.28
N GLN A 231 11.70 8.19 18.47
CA GLN A 231 11.59 7.43 19.72
C GLN A 231 10.13 7.08 20.04
N THR A 232 9.20 8.02 19.86
CA THR A 232 7.76 7.78 20.05
C THR A 232 7.29 6.60 19.19
N GLN A 233 7.70 6.57 17.91
CA GLN A 233 7.33 5.50 17.00
C GLN A 233 7.97 4.15 17.37
N LEU A 234 9.28 4.11 17.63
CA LEU A 234 9.97 2.88 17.99
C LEU A 234 9.42 2.29 19.31
N ARG A 235 9.09 3.14 20.28
CA ARG A 235 8.48 2.74 21.54
C ARG A 235 7.09 2.14 21.33
N ALA A 236 6.27 2.73 20.47
CA ALA A 236 4.97 2.18 20.08
C ALA A 236 5.08 0.82 19.38
N ILE A 237 6.06 0.65 18.47
CA ILE A 237 6.33 -0.63 17.79
C ILE A 237 6.75 -1.71 18.79
N LEU A 238 7.67 -1.38 19.71
CA LEU A 238 8.10 -2.28 20.77
C LEU A 238 6.93 -2.72 21.65
N ARG A 239 6.10 -1.79 22.12
CA ARG A 239 4.90 -2.15 22.90
C ARG A 239 3.96 -3.07 22.13
N ALA A 240 3.77 -2.83 20.82
CA ALA A 240 2.91 -3.66 19.98
C ALA A 240 3.44 -5.10 19.80
N SER A 241 4.76 -5.29 19.86
CA SER A 241 5.39 -6.62 19.75
C SER A 241 5.02 -7.57 20.89
N ALA A 242 4.51 -7.08 22.02
CA ALA A 242 3.96 -7.94 23.07
C ALA A 242 2.69 -8.71 22.64
N TYR A 243 2.07 -8.33 21.52
CA TYR A 243 0.78 -8.85 21.06
C TYR A 243 0.86 -9.69 19.77
N GLY A 244 2.05 -9.92 19.22
CA GLY A 244 2.23 -10.71 18.01
C GLY A 244 3.66 -10.70 17.49
N LYS A 245 3.91 -11.41 16.38
CA LYS A 245 5.26 -11.50 15.78
C LYS A 245 5.59 -10.24 14.98
N VAL A 246 5.97 -9.18 15.68
CA VAL A 246 6.31 -7.88 15.09
C VAL A 246 7.79 -7.81 14.73
N SER A 247 8.12 -7.10 13.66
CA SER A 247 9.49 -6.75 13.28
C SER A 247 9.53 -5.28 12.90
N VAL A 248 10.66 -4.62 13.15
CA VAL A 248 10.87 -3.21 12.79
C VAL A 248 11.75 -3.12 11.56
N MET A 249 11.41 -2.22 10.64
CA MET A 249 12.18 -1.98 9.42
C MET A 249 12.49 -0.50 9.23
N ILE A 250 13.75 -0.19 8.93
CA ILE A 250 14.22 1.18 8.69
C ILE A 250 14.33 1.47 7.18
N PRO A 251 13.64 2.51 6.67
CA PRO A 251 13.72 2.93 5.27
C PRO A 251 14.91 3.84 4.96
N MET A 252 15.26 3.93 3.68
CA MET A 252 16.20 4.88 3.05
C MET A 252 17.60 4.89 3.67
N VAL A 253 18.04 3.75 4.21
CA VAL A 253 19.41 3.61 4.72
C VAL A 253 20.41 3.75 3.58
N THR A 254 21.51 4.44 3.87
CA THR A 254 22.63 4.68 2.94
C THR A 254 23.98 4.35 3.55
N SER A 255 24.10 4.29 4.88
CA SER A 255 25.34 3.94 5.56
C SER A 255 25.14 3.00 6.75
N ILE A 256 26.22 2.35 7.18
CA ILE A 256 26.20 1.46 8.35
C ILE A 256 26.01 2.24 9.66
N GLU A 257 26.47 3.50 9.72
CA GLU A 257 26.32 4.38 10.86
C GLU A 257 24.84 4.66 11.16
N GLU A 258 24.02 4.85 10.12
CA GLU A 258 22.57 5.04 10.27
C GLU A 258 21.91 3.81 10.92
N ILE A 259 22.28 2.60 10.48
CA ILE A 259 21.81 1.33 11.02
C ILE A 259 22.19 1.20 12.51
N ARG A 260 23.48 1.43 12.82
CA ARG A 260 23.99 1.32 14.19
C ARG A 260 23.32 2.33 15.12
N ARG A 261 23.15 3.58 14.65
CA ARG A 261 22.48 4.62 15.44
C ARG A 261 21.02 4.26 15.71
N ALA A 262 20.29 3.77 14.71
CA ALA A 262 18.91 3.32 14.88
C ALA A 262 18.80 2.16 15.88
N LYS A 263 19.69 1.17 15.81
CA LYS A 263 19.76 0.07 16.79
C LYS A 263 20.07 0.56 18.21
N THR A 264 21.03 1.47 18.36
CA THR A 264 21.36 2.04 19.68
C THR A 264 20.13 2.70 20.29
N ILE A 265 19.38 3.49 19.50
CA ILE A 265 18.13 4.12 19.94
C ILE A 265 17.10 3.06 20.33
N LEU A 266 16.90 2.01 19.52
CA LEU A 266 15.97 0.93 19.83
C LEU A 266 16.33 0.24 21.16
N ASN A 267 17.61 -0.04 21.40
CA ASN A 267 18.08 -0.70 22.62
C ASN A 267 17.88 0.18 23.86
N LEU A 268 18.14 1.49 23.76
CA LEU A 268 17.84 2.43 24.85
C LEU A 268 16.35 2.42 25.21
N ILE A 269 15.46 2.39 24.21
CA ILE A 269 14.01 2.32 24.46
C ILE A 269 13.62 0.97 25.07
N LYS A 270 14.26 -0.14 24.68
CA LYS A 270 14.06 -1.46 25.32
C LYS A 270 14.41 -1.39 26.81
N GLU A 271 15.54 -0.79 27.17
CA GLU A 271 15.96 -0.59 28.57
C GLU A 271 14.95 0.28 29.34
N GLU A 272 14.46 1.37 28.74
CA GLU A 272 13.43 2.23 29.33
C GLU A 272 12.13 1.47 29.59
N LEU A 273 11.63 0.72 28.60
CA LEU A 273 10.41 -0.08 28.73
C LEU A 273 10.56 -1.16 29.81
N GLU A 274 11.72 -1.81 29.89
CA GLU A 274 12.03 -2.80 30.93
C GLU A 274 12.04 -2.15 32.33
N SER A 275 12.65 -0.97 32.47
CA SER A 275 12.65 -0.22 33.73
C SER A 275 11.24 0.19 34.19
N CYS A 276 10.32 0.43 33.24
CA CYS A 276 8.92 0.74 33.50
C CYS A 276 8.02 -0.50 33.61
N ASN A 277 8.56 -1.72 33.51
CA ASN A 277 7.78 -2.97 33.46
C ASN A 277 6.71 -2.99 32.35
N ILE A 278 7.00 -2.39 31.20
CA ILE A 278 6.09 -2.40 30.06
C ILE A 278 6.46 -3.60 29.17
N PRO A 279 5.52 -4.51 28.84
CA PRO A 279 5.81 -5.67 28.01
C PRO A 279 6.21 -5.31 26.57
N PHE A 280 7.19 -6.03 26.03
CA PHE A 280 7.60 -6.04 24.62
C PHE A 280 8.35 -7.34 24.30
N ASP A 281 8.53 -7.64 23.02
CA ASP A 281 9.38 -8.75 22.55
C ASP A 281 10.86 -8.34 22.60
N LYS A 282 11.63 -8.98 23.49
CA LYS A 282 13.07 -8.72 23.65
C LYS A 282 13.86 -9.08 22.39
N ASP A 283 13.38 -10.06 21.63
CA ASP A 283 14.01 -10.62 20.44
C ASP A 283 13.39 -10.08 19.14
N ILE A 284 12.64 -8.97 19.21
CA ILE A 284 12.08 -8.30 18.04
C ILE A 284 13.12 -8.12 16.95
N SER A 285 12.81 -8.63 15.74
CA SER A 285 13.71 -8.55 14.60
C SER A 285 13.83 -7.12 14.07
N PHE A 286 15.06 -6.71 13.80
CA PHE A 286 15.41 -5.42 13.21
C PHE A 286 15.94 -5.62 11.80
N GLY A 287 15.26 -4.99 10.83
CA GLY A 287 15.63 -5.04 9.42
C GLY A 287 15.80 -3.67 8.80
N VAL A 288 16.30 -3.66 7.57
CA VAL A 288 16.41 -2.45 6.76
C VAL A 288 15.87 -2.69 5.36
N MET A 289 15.38 -1.60 4.77
CA MET A 289 14.96 -1.59 3.39
C MET A 289 16.14 -1.29 2.47
N ILE A 290 16.33 -2.13 1.45
CA ILE A 290 17.32 -1.95 0.40
C ILE A 290 16.63 -1.27 -0.78
N GLU A 291 16.61 0.06 -0.71
CA GLU A 291 15.94 0.94 -1.67
C GLU A 291 16.84 2.08 -2.18
N THR A 292 18.10 2.12 -1.73
CA THR A 292 19.10 3.07 -2.23
C THR A 292 20.22 2.31 -2.95
N PRO A 293 20.88 2.92 -3.96
CA PRO A 293 22.02 2.29 -4.62
C PRO A 293 23.17 2.02 -3.63
N ALA A 294 23.37 2.91 -2.66
CA ALA A 294 24.36 2.72 -1.61
C ALA A 294 24.07 1.48 -0.76
N ALA A 295 22.82 1.27 -0.33
CA ALA A 295 22.42 0.08 0.41
C ALA A 295 22.62 -1.21 -0.40
N ALA A 296 22.30 -1.18 -1.70
CA ALA A 296 22.52 -2.33 -2.58
C ALA A 296 24.01 -2.69 -2.73
N LEU A 297 24.89 -1.68 -2.81
CA LEU A 297 26.35 -1.87 -2.88
C LEU A 297 26.96 -2.35 -1.55
N LEU A 298 26.31 -2.06 -0.42
CA LEU A 298 26.78 -2.40 0.94
C LEU A 298 26.00 -3.56 1.56
N ILE A 299 25.26 -4.34 0.76
CA ILE A 299 24.29 -5.32 1.27
C ILE A 299 24.95 -6.44 2.09
N ASP A 300 26.17 -6.86 1.73
CA ASP A 300 26.95 -7.87 2.44
C ASP A 300 27.44 -7.38 3.81
N ILE A 301 27.67 -6.07 3.94
CA ILE A 301 28.01 -5.40 5.19
C ILE A 301 26.74 -5.23 6.04
N PHE A 302 25.63 -4.78 5.45
CA PHE A 302 24.37 -4.58 6.15
C PHE A 302 23.81 -5.90 6.69
N ALA A 303 23.91 -6.99 5.93
CA ALA A 303 23.47 -8.32 6.32
C ALA A 303 24.13 -8.86 7.61
N LYS A 304 25.30 -8.34 8.00
CA LYS A 304 25.98 -8.70 9.26
C LYS A 304 25.43 -7.94 10.46
N GLU A 305 24.71 -6.85 10.20
CA GLU A 305 24.14 -5.99 11.22
C GLU A 305 22.64 -6.27 11.40
N VAL A 306 21.89 -6.63 10.38
CA VAL A 306 20.42 -6.73 10.50
C VAL A 306 19.92 -8.16 10.45
N ASP A 307 18.74 -8.41 11.02
CA ASP A 307 18.11 -9.73 11.03
C ASP A 307 17.47 -10.09 9.69
N PHE A 308 17.05 -9.09 8.92
CA PHE A 308 16.50 -9.26 7.58
C PHE A 308 16.68 -8.02 6.70
N LEU A 309 16.58 -8.25 5.39
CA LEU A 309 16.68 -7.24 4.35
C LEU A 309 15.40 -7.29 3.52
N ALA A 310 14.81 -6.14 3.22
CA ALA A 310 13.66 -6.04 2.33
C ALA A 310 14.03 -5.21 1.11
N LEU A 311 14.04 -5.81 -0.08
CA LEU A 311 14.32 -5.09 -1.31
C LEU A 311 13.06 -4.34 -1.77
N GLU A 312 13.14 -3.01 -1.90
CA GLU A 312 12.11 -2.23 -2.61
C GLU A 312 12.69 -1.77 -3.95
N ARG A 313 11.96 -2.08 -5.03
CA ARG A 313 12.46 -1.87 -6.39
C ARG A 313 12.55 -0.37 -6.66
N MET A 314 13.77 0.14 -6.83
CA MET A 314 14.01 1.48 -7.37
C MET A 314 13.48 1.50 -8.82
N ILE A 315 12.39 2.24 -9.07
CA ILE A 315 11.86 2.51 -10.42
C ILE A 315 12.44 3.83 -10.89
#